data_AF-A0A835PID7-F1
#
_entry.id   AF-A0A835PID7-F1
#
_cell.length_a   1.000
_cell.length_b   1.000
_cell.length_c   1.000
_cell.angle_alpha   90.00
_cell.angle_beta   90.00
_cell.angle_gamma   90.00
#
_symmetry.space_group_name_H-M   'P 1'
#
loop_
_entity.id
_entity.type
_entity.pdbx_description
1 polymer ?
#
loop_
_entity_poly.entity_id
_entity_poly.type
_entity_poly.pdbx_seq_one_letter_code
_entity_poly.pdbx_strand_id
1 'polypeptide(L)'
;MEEDRLNSPNTSAVVIEVLGHRLHLSQDPNSKHLGTTVWDSSMVFIKFLEKNSRKGRFSPSKLKGKRAIELGAGCGLAGLGMALLGCNVISTDQIEVLPLLMRNMERNASWIMQANPETASFGSVEVAELDWGNKDHIRAVCPPFDYILGTDIVYAEHLLEPLLHTILALSGPRTTIMLGYELRSTIVHEQMIQSWRENFVVKTIPRSKMDSKYQHSSIQLFIMEPKASAKRGDNIQNSLVDDGSDDCCGCRSKEQEEDDD
;
A
#
# COMPACT_ATOMS: atom_id res chain seq x y z
N MET A 1 17.52 -11.08 22.73
CA MET A 1 16.36 -10.30 22.25
C MET A 1 16.67 -8.87 22.64
N GLU A 2 16.69 -7.93 21.69
CA GLU A 2 16.69 -6.51 22.06
C GLU A 2 15.47 -6.26 22.95
N GLU A 3 15.68 -5.68 24.12
CA GLU A 3 14.63 -5.50 25.15
C GLU A 3 13.46 -4.64 24.67
N ASP A 4 13.58 -4.00 23.51
CA ASP A 4 12.66 -2.99 22.97
C ASP A 4 11.79 -3.48 21.80
N ARG A 5 11.87 -4.75 21.38
CA ARG A 5 11.03 -5.27 20.27
C ARG A 5 9.58 -5.45 20.68
N LEU A 6 8.65 -5.03 19.81
CA LEU A 6 7.20 -5.16 20.01
C LEU A 6 6.68 -6.56 19.67
N ASN A 7 7.29 -7.23 18.69
CA ASN A 7 6.98 -8.62 18.35
C ASN A 7 8.10 -9.58 18.78
N SER A 8 7.71 -10.79 19.18
CA SER A 8 8.65 -11.86 19.52
C SER A 8 8.83 -12.82 18.33
N PRO A 9 10.08 -13.14 17.94
CA PRO A 9 10.36 -14.09 16.87
C PRO A 9 10.03 -15.54 17.24
N ASN A 10 9.63 -15.81 18.49
CA ASN A 10 9.36 -17.17 18.99
C ASN A 10 7.87 -17.54 18.94
N THR A 11 7.02 -16.70 18.36
CA THR A 11 5.57 -16.87 18.34
C THR A 11 5.07 -17.11 16.92
N SER A 12 4.10 -18.00 16.76
CA SER A 12 3.44 -18.29 15.48
C SER A 12 2.23 -17.37 15.21
N ALA A 13 1.91 -16.50 16.15
CA ALA A 13 0.83 -15.54 15.99
C ALA A 13 1.06 -14.28 16.84
N VAL A 14 0.60 -13.16 16.30
CA VAL A 14 0.48 -11.88 16.98
C VAL A 14 -0.99 -11.58 17.18
N VAL A 15 -1.34 -11.16 18.39
CA VAL A 15 -2.68 -10.68 18.72
C VAL A 15 -2.59 -9.24 19.19
N ILE A 16 -3.33 -8.35 18.54
CA ILE A 16 -3.31 -6.93 18.84
C ILE A 16 -4.73 -6.36 18.78
N GLU A 17 -5.11 -5.59 19.80
CA GLU A 17 -6.37 -4.84 19.78
C GLU A 17 -6.19 -3.54 19.03
N VAL A 18 -7.07 -3.23 18.08
CA VAL A 18 -7.05 -2.01 17.27
C VAL A 18 -8.49 -1.58 17.02
N LEU A 19 -8.81 -0.32 17.32
CA LEU A 19 -10.12 0.30 17.10
C LEU A 19 -11.27 -0.51 17.72
N GLY A 20 -11.01 -1.17 18.86
CA GLY A 20 -11.97 -2.05 19.54
C GLY A 20 -12.11 -3.45 18.93
N HIS A 21 -11.30 -3.79 17.93
CA HIS A 21 -11.27 -5.12 17.30
C HIS A 21 -10.00 -5.86 17.69
N ARG A 22 -10.14 -7.14 18.03
CA ARG A 22 -9.00 -8.02 18.32
C ARG A 22 -8.52 -8.68 17.03
N LEU A 23 -7.42 -8.20 16.47
CA LEU A 23 -6.80 -8.78 15.28
C LEU A 23 -5.90 -9.95 15.66
N HIS A 24 -5.93 -11.01 14.84
CA HIS A 24 -5.09 -12.20 14.99
C HIS A 24 -4.32 -12.46 13.70
N LEU A 25 -3.01 -12.26 13.74
CA LEU A 25 -2.12 -12.39 12.60
C LEU A 25 -1.28 -13.63 12.83
N SER A 26 -1.48 -14.65 12.00
CA SER A 26 -0.54 -15.77 11.98
C SER A 26 0.76 -15.32 11.32
N GLN A 27 1.88 -15.79 11.85
CA GLN A 27 3.22 -15.50 11.34
C GLN A 27 4.08 -16.77 11.38
N ASP A 28 5.12 -16.80 10.54
CA ASP A 28 6.15 -17.83 10.54
C ASP A 28 7.53 -17.15 10.52
N PRO A 29 8.11 -16.87 11.70
CA PRO A 29 9.42 -16.23 11.81
C PRO A 29 10.59 -17.09 11.30
N ASN A 30 10.38 -18.39 11.08
CA ASN A 30 11.40 -19.32 10.61
C ASN A 30 11.38 -19.53 9.10
N SER A 31 10.41 -18.93 8.39
CA SER A 31 10.35 -18.96 6.94
C SER A 31 11.56 -18.25 6.32
N LYS A 32 11.93 -18.67 5.10
CA LYS A 32 12.92 -17.98 4.27
C LYS A 32 12.42 -16.63 3.73
N HIS A 33 11.12 -16.36 3.79
CA HIS A 33 10.49 -15.14 3.28
C HIS A 33 10.23 -14.15 4.42
N LEU A 34 10.84 -12.96 4.38
CA LEU A 34 10.69 -11.94 5.43
C LEU A 34 9.23 -11.44 5.60
N GLY A 35 8.40 -11.58 4.57
CA GLY A 35 6.98 -11.20 4.59
C GLY A 35 6.12 -12.07 5.52
N THR A 36 6.63 -13.16 6.09
CA THR A 36 5.85 -14.01 6.99
C THR A 36 5.90 -13.60 8.45
N THR A 37 6.51 -12.47 8.79
CA THR A 37 6.62 -11.95 10.15
C THR A 37 5.89 -10.62 10.30
N VAL A 38 5.23 -10.39 11.44
CA VAL A 38 4.71 -9.06 11.78
C VAL A 38 5.87 -8.19 12.23
N TRP A 39 6.19 -7.15 11.46
CA TRP A 39 7.27 -6.22 11.79
C TRP A 39 6.79 -5.10 12.71
N ASP A 40 7.66 -4.66 13.63
CA ASP A 40 7.33 -3.67 14.67
C ASP A 40 6.84 -2.35 14.06
N SER A 41 7.35 -1.93 12.89
CA SER A 41 6.88 -0.74 12.19
C SER A 41 5.39 -0.80 11.83
N SER A 42 4.86 -1.98 11.51
CA SER A 42 3.43 -2.18 11.22
C SER A 42 2.56 -2.00 12.46
N MET A 43 3.06 -2.41 13.64
CA MET A 43 2.40 -2.18 14.93
C MET A 43 2.41 -0.69 15.31
N VAL A 44 3.55 -0.02 15.13
CA VAL A 44 3.66 1.44 15.35
C VAL A 44 2.72 2.19 14.41
N PHE A 45 2.67 1.80 13.14
CA PHE A 45 1.81 2.40 12.12
C PHE A 45 0.32 2.29 12.46
N ILE A 46 -0.17 1.08 12.76
CA ILE A 46 -1.59 0.88 13.04
C ILE A 46 -2.03 1.57 14.33
N LYS A 47 -1.14 1.66 15.33
CA LYS A 47 -1.41 2.39 16.58
C LYS A 47 -1.35 3.89 16.41
N PHE A 48 -0.52 4.39 15.49
CA PHE A 48 -0.60 5.76 15.02
C PHE A 48 -1.96 6.05 14.36
N LEU A 49 -2.45 5.17 13.48
CA LEU A 49 -3.78 5.33 12.88
C LEU A 49 -4.89 5.36 13.93
N GLU A 50 -4.89 4.40 14.86
CA GLU A 50 -5.87 4.31 15.96
C GLU A 50 -5.90 5.61 16.78
N LYS A 51 -4.73 6.07 17.26
CA LYS A 51 -4.61 7.29 18.06
C LYS A 51 -5.13 8.54 17.34
N ASN A 52 -5.01 8.59 16.01
CA ASN A 52 -5.38 9.75 15.20
C ASN A 52 -6.71 9.56 14.44
N SER A 53 -7.46 8.49 14.72
CA SER A 53 -8.69 8.12 14.01
C SER A 53 -9.91 8.99 14.33
N ARG A 54 -9.95 9.67 15.47
CA ARG A 54 -11.18 10.37 15.89
C ARG A 54 -11.50 11.62 15.07
N LYS A 55 -10.48 12.31 14.53
CA LYS A 55 -10.62 13.59 13.82
C LYS A 55 -9.57 13.73 12.72
N GLY A 56 -9.81 14.63 11.78
CA GLY A 56 -8.87 14.94 10.71
C GLY A 56 -8.88 13.89 9.59
N ARG A 57 -7.74 13.75 8.91
CA ARG A 57 -7.65 12.97 7.66
C ARG A 57 -7.80 11.46 7.83
N PHE A 58 -7.63 10.94 9.05
CA PHE A 58 -7.79 9.52 9.36
C PHE A 58 -9.13 9.20 10.02
N SER A 59 -10.07 10.15 10.01
CA SER A 59 -11.40 9.86 10.52
C SER A 59 -12.16 8.90 9.60
N PRO A 60 -12.94 7.94 10.15
CA PRO A 60 -13.70 7.00 9.34
C PRO A 60 -14.59 7.69 8.29
N SER A 61 -15.19 8.84 8.65
CA SER A 61 -16.00 9.64 7.72
C SER A 61 -15.25 10.16 6.48
N LYS A 62 -13.92 10.33 6.57
CA LYS A 62 -13.06 10.80 5.47
C LYS A 62 -12.42 9.65 4.69
N LEU A 63 -12.28 8.49 5.33
CA LEU A 63 -11.65 7.30 4.77
C LEU A 63 -12.65 6.31 4.18
N LYS A 64 -13.92 6.38 4.56
CA LYS A 64 -14.97 5.48 4.06
C LYS A 64 -15.01 5.45 2.53
N GLY A 65 -14.85 4.25 1.97
CA GLY A 65 -14.86 3.97 0.53
C GLY A 65 -13.62 4.44 -0.24
N LYS A 66 -12.61 4.98 0.44
CA LYS A 66 -11.33 5.37 -0.19
C LYS A 66 -10.56 4.13 -0.62
N ARG A 67 -9.93 4.19 -1.78
CA ARG A 67 -9.10 3.08 -2.28
C ARG A 67 -7.71 3.17 -1.67
N ALA A 68 -7.30 2.13 -0.97
CA ALA A 68 -5.96 2.01 -0.42
C ALA A 68 -5.25 0.78 -1.00
N ILE A 69 -3.94 0.88 -1.19
CA ILE A 69 -3.10 -0.25 -1.54
C ILE A 69 -1.94 -0.37 -0.56
N GLU A 70 -1.70 -1.57 -0.06
CA GLU A 70 -0.57 -1.90 0.80
C GLU A 70 0.49 -2.64 -0.01
N LEU A 71 1.68 -2.06 -0.11
CA LEU A 71 2.85 -2.65 -0.74
C LEU A 71 3.64 -3.42 0.30
N GLY A 72 4.06 -4.66 -0.02
CA GLY A 72 4.82 -5.51 0.90
C GLY A 72 4.05 -5.74 2.21
N ALA A 73 2.80 -6.16 2.09
CA ALA A 73 1.86 -6.29 3.20
C ALA A 73 2.35 -7.29 4.26
N GLY A 74 3.11 -8.31 3.87
CA GLY A 74 3.58 -9.37 4.74
C GLY A 74 2.41 -10.11 5.39
N CYS A 75 2.26 -9.94 6.70
CA CYS A 75 1.12 -10.47 7.44
C CYS A 75 -0.17 -9.63 7.30
N GLY A 76 -0.06 -8.41 6.75
CA GLY A 76 -1.17 -7.55 6.35
C GLY A 76 -1.79 -6.71 7.49
N LEU A 77 -1.00 -6.43 8.53
CA LEU A 77 -1.49 -5.67 9.68
C LEU A 77 -1.90 -4.23 9.29
N ALA A 78 -1.08 -3.51 8.51
CA ALA A 78 -1.36 -2.11 8.21
C ALA A 78 -2.56 -1.97 7.26
N GLY A 79 -2.74 -2.88 6.30
CA GLY A 79 -3.92 -2.97 5.44
C GLY A 79 -5.21 -3.16 6.23
N LEU A 80 -5.24 -4.11 7.18
CA LEU A 80 -6.38 -4.29 8.08
C LEU A 80 -6.70 -3.02 8.88
N GLY A 81 -5.68 -2.28 9.33
CA GLY A 81 -5.86 -0.99 10.01
C GLY A 81 -6.59 0.05 9.17
N MET A 82 -6.26 0.14 7.88
CA MET A 82 -6.95 1.03 6.94
C MET A 82 -8.38 0.57 6.64
N ALA A 83 -8.60 -0.74 6.53
CA ALA A 83 -9.93 -1.30 6.33
C ALA A 83 -10.85 -1.07 7.54
N LEU A 84 -10.33 -1.16 8.78
CA LEU A 84 -11.04 -0.80 10.02
C LEU A 84 -11.47 0.68 10.05
N LEU A 85 -10.79 1.55 9.32
CA LEU A 85 -11.15 2.95 9.15
C LEU A 85 -12.08 3.20 7.94
N GLY A 86 -12.46 2.16 7.21
CA GLY A 86 -13.45 2.21 6.13
C GLY A 86 -12.89 2.25 4.72
N CYS A 87 -11.57 2.12 4.53
CA CYS A 87 -10.99 2.04 3.19
C CYS A 87 -11.27 0.70 2.52
N ASN A 88 -11.37 0.70 1.20
CA ASN A 88 -11.33 -0.49 0.36
C ASN A 88 -9.86 -0.77 0.05
N VAL A 89 -9.29 -1.80 0.66
CA VAL A 89 -7.86 -2.07 0.68
C VAL A 89 -7.53 -3.23 -0.24
N ILE A 90 -6.51 -3.05 -1.09
CA ILE A 90 -5.82 -4.15 -1.76
C ILE A 90 -4.47 -4.34 -1.07
N SER A 91 -4.29 -5.44 -0.35
CA SER A 91 -3.01 -5.79 0.28
C SER A 91 -2.19 -6.65 -0.68
N THR A 92 -0.96 -6.22 -0.95
CA THR A 92 -0.12 -6.83 -1.99
C THR A 92 1.23 -7.28 -1.47
N ASP A 93 1.72 -8.38 -2.01
CA ASP A 93 3.05 -8.91 -1.74
C ASP A 93 3.50 -9.82 -2.91
N GLN A 94 4.69 -10.41 -2.78
CA GLN A 94 5.19 -11.46 -3.67
C GLN A 94 4.38 -12.75 -3.52
N ILE A 95 4.33 -13.55 -4.58
CA ILE A 95 3.51 -14.76 -4.69
C ILE A 95 3.70 -15.74 -3.50
N GLU A 96 4.92 -15.86 -2.98
CA GLU A 96 5.23 -16.79 -1.88
C GLU A 96 4.65 -16.35 -0.53
N VAL A 97 4.33 -15.07 -0.37
CA VAL A 97 3.76 -14.50 0.87
C VAL A 97 2.23 -14.55 0.84
N LEU A 98 1.61 -14.55 -0.34
CA LEU A 98 0.16 -14.48 -0.51
C LEU A 98 -0.63 -15.54 0.27
N PRO A 99 -0.23 -16.83 0.36
CA PRO A 99 -1.02 -17.81 1.10
C PRO A 99 -1.20 -17.44 2.58
N LEU A 100 -0.18 -16.87 3.21
CA LEU A 100 -0.27 -16.42 4.60
C LEU A 100 -1.10 -15.13 4.71
N LEU A 101 -0.85 -14.18 3.81
CA LEU A 101 -1.54 -12.90 3.76
C LEU A 101 -3.06 -13.09 3.57
N MET A 102 -3.47 -13.90 2.60
CA MET A 102 -4.87 -14.25 2.34
C MET A 102 -5.54 -14.83 3.58
N ARG A 103 -4.90 -15.82 4.22
CA ARG A 103 -5.42 -16.44 5.43
C ARG A 103 -5.64 -15.44 6.56
N ASN A 104 -4.70 -14.51 6.75
CA ASN A 104 -4.81 -13.46 7.75
C ASN A 104 -5.94 -12.48 7.41
N MET A 105 -6.03 -12.04 6.16
CA MET A 105 -7.06 -11.10 5.69
C MET A 105 -8.47 -11.69 5.84
N GLU A 106 -8.71 -12.88 5.30
CA GLU A 106 -10.00 -13.55 5.33
C GLU A 106 -10.49 -13.80 6.75
N ARG A 107 -9.60 -14.32 7.62
CA ARG A 107 -9.94 -14.61 9.02
C ARG A 107 -10.37 -13.34 9.74
N ASN A 108 -9.56 -12.27 9.66
CA ASN A 108 -9.83 -11.06 10.41
C ASN A 108 -11.06 -10.33 9.84
N ALA A 109 -11.21 -10.24 8.52
CA ALA A 109 -12.41 -9.66 7.90
C ALA A 109 -13.68 -10.40 8.35
N SER A 110 -13.67 -11.74 8.31
CA SER A 110 -14.79 -12.57 8.76
C SER A 110 -15.14 -12.33 10.23
N TRP A 111 -14.14 -12.30 11.12
CA TRP A 111 -14.38 -12.04 12.54
C TRP A 111 -14.88 -10.62 12.83
N ILE A 112 -14.37 -9.62 12.13
CA ILE A 112 -14.83 -8.23 12.26
C ILE A 112 -16.30 -8.11 11.86
N MET A 113 -16.69 -8.68 10.72
CA MET A 113 -18.07 -8.65 10.23
C MET A 113 -19.04 -9.40 11.16
N GLN A 114 -18.60 -10.49 11.79
CA GLN A 114 -19.43 -11.24 12.74
C GLN A 114 -19.59 -10.54 14.10
N ALA A 115 -18.53 -9.89 14.59
CA ALA A 115 -18.52 -9.29 15.92
C ALA A 115 -19.46 -8.07 16.05
N ASN A 116 -19.72 -7.36 14.95
CA ASN A 116 -20.62 -6.22 14.94
C ASN A 116 -21.31 -6.08 13.57
N PRO A 117 -22.53 -6.60 13.39
CA PRO A 117 -23.26 -6.53 12.12
C PRO A 117 -23.54 -5.09 11.66
N GLU A 118 -23.48 -4.11 12.56
CA GLU A 118 -23.56 -2.68 12.25
C GLU A 118 -22.19 -2.05 11.93
N THR A 119 -21.17 -2.82 11.51
CA THR A 119 -19.87 -2.30 11.03
C THR A 119 -19.98 -1.52 9.72
N ALA A 120 -20.82 -0.48 9.69
CA ALA A 120 -20.92 0.52 8.64
C ALA A 120 -19.60 1.29 8.42
N SER A 121 -18.57 1.02 9.25
CA SER A 121 -17.23 1.59 9.19
C SER A 121 -16.13 0.64 8.70
N PHE A 122 -16.34 -0.68 8.61
CA PHE A 122 -15.34 -1.56 8.00
C PHE A 122 -15.46 -1.44 6.47
N GLY A 123 -14.33 -1.26 5.78
CA GLY A 123 -14.28 -1.26 4.33
C GLY A 123 -14.19 -2.67 3.76
N SER A 124 -13.39 -2.85 2.71
CA SER A 124 -13.08 -4.18 2.15
C SER A 124 -11.59 -4.48 2.23
N VAL A 125 -11.25 -5.77 2.20
CA VAL A 125 -9.88 -6.25 2.02
C VAL A 125 -9.85 -7.25 0.88
N GLU A 126 -8.93 -7.03 -0.05
CA GLU A 126 -8.60 -7.91 -1.16
C GLU A 126 -7.10 -8.17 -1.13
N VAL A 127 -6.68 -9.31 -1.67
CA VAL A 127 -5.26 -9.67 -1.78
C VAL A 127 -4.89 -9.85 -3.23
N ALA A 128 -3.75 -9.29 -3.64
CA ALA A 128 -3.23 -9.44 -5.00
C ALA A 128 -1.70 -9.56 -5.00
N GLU A 129 -1.17 -10.23 -6.02
CA GLU A 129 0.27 -10.26 -6.27
C GLU A 129 0.76 -8.89 -6.76
N LEU A 130 1.87 -8.40 -6.24
CA LEU A 130 2.54 -7.21 -6.77
C LEU A 130 4.04 -7.25 -6.51
N ASP A 131 4.80 -7.52 -7.57
CA ASP A 131 6.25 -7.34 -7.58
C ASP A 131 6.57 -5.90 -7.95
N TRP A 132 7.42 -5.26 -7.16
CA TRP A 132 7.75 -3.86 -7.42
C TRP A 132 8.43 -3.70 -8.77
N GLY A 133 7.96 -2.74 -9.55
CA GLY A 133 8.40 -2.47 -10.92
C GLY A 133 7.71 -3.33 -11.98
N ASN A 134 6.93 -4.34 -11.61
CA ASN A 134 6.19 -5.17 -12.56
C ASN A 134 4.96 -4.40 -13.09
N LYS A 135 5.02 -4.03 -14.37
CA LYS A 135 3.97 -3.23 -15.03
C LYS A 135 2.64 -3.97 -15.15
N ASP A 136 2.65 -5.29 -15.24
CA ASP A 136 1.43 -6.09 -15.39
C ASP A 136 0.70 -6.17 -14.06
N HIS A 137 1.43 -6.40 -12.96
CA HIS A 137 0.85 -6.44 -11.63
C HIS A 137 0.32 -5.05 -11.23
N ILE A 138 1.07 -3.99 -11.53
CA ILE A 138 0.62 -2.60 -11.31
C ILE A 138 -0.66 -2.29 -12.10
N ARG A 139 -0.77 -2.73 -13.35
CA ARG A 139 -2.00 -2.52 -14.15
C ARG A 139 -3.17 -3.31 -13.59
N ALA A 140 -2.95 -4.54 -13.12
CA ALA A 140 -3.99 -5.42 -12.60
C ALA A 140 -4.72 -4.83 -11.39
N VAL A 141 -4.03 -4.09 -10.52
CA VAL A 141 -4.64 -3.44 -9.34
C VAL A 141 -5.37 -2.13 -9.68
N CYS A 142 -5.41 -1.74 -10.95
CA CYS A 142 -6.21 -0.62 -11.46
C CYS A 142 -5.97 0.71 -10.72
N PRO A 143 -4.75 1.29 -10.76
CA PRO A 143 -4.47 2.61 -10.20
C PRO A 143 -5.30 3.73 -10.86
N PRO A 144 -5.41 4.93 -10.24
CA PRO A 144 -4.71 5.38 -9.05
C PRO A 144 -5.42 5.02 -7.73
N PHE A 145 -4.66 5.09 -6.63
CA PHE A 145 -5.16 4.90 -5.26
C PHE A 145 -5.25 6.23 -4.49
N ASP A 146 -6.22 6.37 -3.59
CA ASP A 146 -6.27 7.51 -2.67
C ASP A 146 -5.15 7.42 -1.63
N TYR A 147 -4.84 6.21 -1.17
CA TYR A 147 -3.79 5.92 -0.20
C TYR A 147 -2.86 4.81 -0.68
N ILE A 148 -1.56 4.99 -0.50
CA ILE A 148 -0.56 3.94 -0.66
C ILE A 148 0.13 3.79 0.69
N LEU A 149 0.20 2.57 1.22
CA LEU A 149 0.90 2.29 2.47
C LEU A 149 1.94 1.18 2.31
N GLY A 150 2.89 1.14 3.23
CA GLY A 150 3.88 0.08 3.34
C GLY A 150 4.71 0.24 4.61
N THR A 151 5.03 -0.87 5.27
CA THR A 151 5.73 -0.87 6.56
C THR A 151 6.90 -1.84 6.51
N ASP A 152 8.11 -1.37 6.78
CA ASP A 152 9.37 -2.11 6.67
C ASP A 152 9.69 -2.66 5.26
N ILE A 153 9.21 -1.97 4.23
CA ILE A 153 9.44 -2.35 2.83
C ILE A 153 10.78 -1.87 2.25
N VAL A 154 11.52 -1.02 2.98
CA VAL A 154 12.84 -0.55 2.56
C VAL A 154 13.91 -1.25 3.40
N TYR A 155 14.53 -2.29 2.85
CA TYR A 155 15.56 -3.06 3.53
C TYR A 155 16.76 -3.42 2.64
N ALA A 156 16.65 -3.25 1.32
CA ALA A 156 17.73 -3.50 0.37
C ALA A 156 17.81 -2.38 -0.67
N GLU A 157 19.02 -1.91 -0.96
CA GLU A 157 19.28 -0.79 -1.88
C GLU A 157 18.72 -1.04 -3.28
N HIS A 158 18.88 -2.26 -3.82
CA HIS A 158 18.40 -2.61 -5.16
C HIS A 158 16.86 -2.58 -5.30
N LEU A 159 16.11 -2.52 -4.19
CA LEU A 159 14.65 -2.42 -4.20
C LEU A 159 14.14 -0.97 -4.20
N LEU A 160 15.00 0.02 -3.94
CA LEU A 160 14.59 1.42 -3.83
C LEU A 160 13.97 1.95 -5.13
N GLU A 161 14.63 1.69 -6.27
CA GLU A 161 14.17 2.17 -7.58
C GLU A 161 12.89 1.44 -8.05
N PRO A 162 12.79 0.10 -8.04
CA PRO A 162 11.54 -0.60 -8.34
C PRO A 162 10.37 -0.15 -7.45
N LEU A 163 10.62 0.05 -6.15
CA LEU A 163 9.60 0.53 -5.21
C LEU A 163 9.15 1.95 -5.56
N LEU A 164 10.08 2.88 -5.83
CA LEU A 164 9.73 4.24 -6.23
C LEU A 164 8.88 4.26 -7.50
N HIS A 165 9.27 3.51 -8.53
CA HIS A 165 8.51 3.40 -9.78
C HIS A 165 7.09 2.87 -9.53
N THR A 166 6.96 1.88 -8.65
CA THR A 166 5.67 1.33 -8.24
C THR A 166 4.81 2.39 -7.56
N ILE A 167 5.34 3.10 -6.55
CA ILE A 167 4.61 4.15 -5.83
C ILE A 167 4.16 5.25 -6.80
N LEU A 168 5.02 5.67 -7.73
CA LEU A 168 4.68 6.67 -8.75
C LEU A 168 3.55 6.20 -9.67
N ALA A 169 3.63 4.97 -10.18
CA ALA A 169 2.63 4.41 -11.09
C ALA A 169 1.27 4.16 -10.42
N LEU A 170 1.27 3.89 -9.11
CA LEU A 170 0.05 3.73 -8.32
C LEU A 170 -0.57 5.06 -7.87
N SER A 171 0.19 6.15 -7.94
CA SER A 171 -0.21 7.47 -7.46
C SER A 171 -1.01 8.25 -8.51
N GLY A 172 -2.02 8.97 -8.03
CA GLY A 172 -2.65 10.09 -8.72
C GLY A 172 -2.33 11.43 -8.04
N PRO A 173 -2.83 12.56 -8.55
CA PRO A 173 -2.47 13.91 -8.07
C PRO A 173 -2.82 14.21 -6.60
N ARG A 174 -3.71 13.41 -5.98
CA ARG A 174 -4.18 13.58 -4.60
C ARG A 174 -3.83 12.39 -3.70
N THR A 175 -3.02 11.46 -4.18
CA THR A 175 -2.64 10.28 -3.41
C THR A 175 -1.84 10.68 -2.19
N THR A 176 -2.20 10.10 -1.04
CA THR A 176 -1.42 10.21 0.19
C THR A 176 -0.64 8.92 0.39
N ILE A 177 0.68 9.01 0.42
CA ILE A 177 1.56 7.86 0.65
C ILE A 177 1.97 7.85 2.12
N MET A 178 1.90 6.71 2.79
CA MET A 178 2.23 6.56 4.20
C MET A 178 3.17 5.39 4.43
N LEU A 179 4.38 5.65 4.90
CA LEU A 179 5.40 4.62 5.04
C LEU A 179 5.88 4.50 6.48
N GLY A 180 5.93 3.27 7.00
CA GLY A 180 6.65 2.93 8.22
C GLY A 180 8.01 2.34 7.89
N TYR A 181 9.07 2.83 8.53
CA TYR A 181 10.43 2.41 8.23
C TYR A 181 11.24 2.30 9.52
N GLU A 182 11.85 1.15 9.75
CA GLU A 182 12.89 1.00 10.75
C GLU A 182 14.28 1.32 10.16
N LEU A 183 14.99 2.28 10.78
CA LEU A 183 16.35 2.64 10.43
C LEU A 183 17.33 1.52 10.77
N ARG A 184 17.74 0.75 9.76
CA ARG A 184 18.76 -0.31 9.86
C ARG A 184 20.09 0.04 9.20
N SER A 185 20.06 0.91 8.18
CA SER A 185 21.24 1.40 7.47
C SER A 185 21.08 2.88 7.16
N THR A 186 22.06 3.69 7.55
CA THR A 186 22.08 5.13 7.27
C THR A 186 22.25 5.41 5.78
N ILE A 187 23.03 4.60 5.06
CA ILE A 187 23.27 4.76 3.62
C ILE A 187 21.97 4.55 2.84
N VAL A 188 21.28 3.43 3.09
CA VAL A 188 19.99 3.12 2.44
C VAL A 188 18.95 4.19 2.81
N HIS A 189 18.95 4.64 4.07
CA HIS A 189 18.07 5.70 4.52
C HIS A 189 18.28 7.02 3.77
N GLU A 190 19.53 7.47 3.61
CA GLU A 190 19.86 8.71 2.91
C GLU A 190 19.47 8.64 1.44
N GLN A 191 19.79 7.54 0.75
CA GLN A 191 19.39 7.31 -0.64
C GLN A 191 17.88 7.31 -0.82
N MET A 192 17.16 6.61 0.07
CA MET A 192 15.70 6.55 0.10
C MET A 192 15.09 7.96 0.26
N ILE A 193 15.55 8.73 1.26
CA ILE A 193 15.04 10.09 1.51
C ILE A 193 15.35 11.02 0.33
N GLN A 194 16.55 10.94 -0.25
CA GLN A 194 16.92 11.75 -1.41
C GLN A 194 15.98 11.47 -2.59
N SER A 195 15.82 10.20 -2.95
CA SER A 195 14.95 9.74 -4.03
C SER A 195 13.48 10.16 -3.84
N TRP A 196 12.95 10.03 -2.61
CA TRP A 196 11.60 10.47 -2.31
C TRP A 196 11.45 11.99 -2.36
N ARG A 197 12.43 12.75 -1.88
CA ARG A 197 12.38 14.22 -1.90
C ARG A 197 12.44 14.80 -3.29
N GLU A 198 12.97 14.09 -4.28
CA GLU A 198 12.93 14.53 -5.68
C GLU A 198 11.50 14.52 -6.21
N ASN A 199 10.70 13.51 -5.83
CA ASN A 199 9.38 13.22 -6.41
C ASN A 199 8.19 13.69 -5.55
N PHE A 200 8.36 13.74 -4.23
CA PHE A 200 7.29 13.96 -3.26
C PHE A 200 7.61 15.11 -2.29
N VAL A 201 6.56 15.68 -1.72
CA VAL A 201 6.66 16.47 -0.49
C VAL A 201 6.68 15.49 0.68
N VAL A 202 7.85 15.30 1.30
CA VAL A 202 8.07 14.30 2.37
C VAL A 202 7.93 14.95 3.74
N LYS A 203 7.09 14.38 4.61
CA LYS A 203 6.92 14.80 6.01
C LYS A 203 7.11 13.61 6.95
N THR A 204 8.03 13.73 7.90
CA THR A 204 8.16 12.77 8.99
C THR A 204 7.11 13.05 10.06
N ILE A 205 6.40 12.02 10.52
CA ILE A 205 5.43 12.12 11.61
C ILE A 205 6.17 12.28 12.94
N PRO A 206 5.85 13.30 13.75
CA PRO A 206 6.46 13.47 15.07
C PRO A 206 6.09 12.32 16.03
N ARG A 207 7.02 11.90 16.88
CA ARG A 207 6.77 10.87 17.92
C ARG A 207 5.59 11.20 18.84
N SER A 208 5.34 12.49 19.10
CA SER A 208 4.18 12.94 19.90
C SER A 208 2.82 12.54 19.29
N LYS A 209 2.77 12.27 17.98
CA LYS A 209 1.60 11.76 17.27
C LYS A 209 1.49 10.23 17.28
N MET A 210 2.56 9.51 17.60
CA MET A 210 2.58 8.06 17.75
C MET A 210 2.07 7.64 19.14
N ASP A 211 1.65 6.39 19.30
CA ASP A 211 1.25 5.88 20.61
C ASP A 211 2.46 5.79 21.55
N SER A 212 2.26 6.03 22.85
CA SER A 212 3.38 6.07 23.80
C SER A 212 4.01 4.71 24.06
N LYS A 213 3.23 3.62 23.94
CA LYS A 213 3.70 2.23 24.08
C LYS A 213 4.19 1.66 22.75
N TYR A 214 3.59 2.07 21.64
CA TYR A 214 3.95 1.62 20.29
C TYR A 214 4.75 2.70 19.56
N GLN A 215 6.00 2.85 19.96
CA GLN A 215 6.99 3.72 19.32
C GLN A 215 8.39 3.19 19.62
N HIS A 216 9.33 3.40 18.70
CA HIS A 216 10.74 3.05 18.88
C HIS A 216 11.62 4.19 18.34
N SER A 217 12.88 4.27 18.75
CA SER A 217 13.81 5.33 18.31
C SER A 217 14.26 5.13 16.86
N SER A 218 14.39 3.87 16.41
CA SER A 218 14.72 3.52 15.01
C SER A 218 13.53 3.58 14.07
N ILE A 219 12.28 3.54 14.58
CA ILE A 219 11.09 3.52 13.73
C ILE A 219 10.60 4.94 13.44
N GLN A 220 10.51 5.25 12.14
CA GLN A 220 9.97 6.49 11.62
C GLN A 220 8.74 6.22 10.78
N LEU A 221 7.75 7.11 10.88
CA LEU A 221 6.60 7.12 9.99
C LEU A 221 6.66 8.35 9.09
N PHE A 222 6.34 8.21 7.81
CA PHE A 222 6.34 9.26 6.82
C PHE A 222 4.94 9.42 6.21
N ILE A 223 4.60 10.66 5.88
CA ILE A 223 3.49 11.00 4.99
C ILE A 223 4.08 11.76 3.81
N MET A 224 3.77 11.31 2.60
CA MET A 224 4.25 11.92 1.37
C MET A 224 3.08 12.21 0.42
N GLU A 225 3.20 13.31 -0.31
CA GLU A 225 2.22 13.73 -1.33
C GLU A 225 2.99 14.04 -2.62
N PRO A 226 2.48 13.66 -3.81
CA PRO A 226 3.10 14.01 -5.09
C PRO A 226 3.37 15.51 -5.19
N LYS A 227 4.56 15.89 -5.65
CA LYS A 227 4.81 17.30 -5.99
C LYS A 227 3.89 17.68 -7.15
N ALA A 228 3.34 18.90 -7.09
CA ALA A 228 2.69 19.47 -8.26
C ALA A 228 3.70 19.46 -9.39
N SER A 229 3.39 18.77 -10.49
CA SER A 229 4.26 18.75 -11.65
C SER A 229 4.48 20.19 -12.10
N ALA A 230 5.69 20.73 -11.96
CA ALA A 230 6.12 21.80 -12.85
C ALA A 230 5.93 21.23 -14.25
N LYS A 231 5.09 21.87 -15.08
CA LYS A 231 4.78 21.43 -16.44
C LYS A 231 6.06 20.90 -17.08
N ARG A 232 6.17 19.57 -17.30
CA ARG A 232 7.15 19.05 -18.26
C ARG A 232 6.71 19.66 -19.58
N GLY A 233 7.48 20.62 -20.07
CA GLY A 233 7.18 21.29 -21.32
C GLY A 233 7.10 20.23 -22.41
N ASP A 234 5.97 20.22 -23.12
CA ASP A 234 5.89 19.67 -24.46
C ASP A 234 6.94 20.39 -25.30
N ASN A 235 8.05 19.72 -25.56
CA ASN A 235 9.01 20.11 -26.59
C ASN A 235 9.56 18.82 -27.22
N ILE A 236 8.67 18.14 -27.94
CA ILE A 236 9.07 17.33 -29.10
C ILE A 236 8.28 17.91 -30.27
N GLN A 237 8.85 18.97 -30.87
CA GLN A 237 8.41 19.48 -32.15
C GLN A 237 9.32 18.87 -33.23
N ASN A 238 8.68 18.20 -34.18
CA ASN A 238 9.06 18.09 -35.58
C ASN A 238 10.47 17.59 -35.92
N SER A 239 10.56 16.30 -36.24
CA SER A 239 11.16 15.91 -37.52
C SER A 239 10.49 14.62 -38.00
N LEU A 240 9.81 14.72 -39.13
CA LEU A 240 9.64 13.73 -40.20
C LEU A 240 8.39 14.14 -40.99
N VAL A 241 8.63 14.99 -41.98
CA VAL A 241 7.72 15.22 -43.09
C VAL A 241 8.08 14.17 -44.15
N ASP A 242 7.09 13.33 -44.41
CA ASP A 242 6.63 12.83 -45.71
C ASP A 242 7.56 11.93 -46.55
N ASP A 243 7.08 10.70 -46.78
CA ASP A 243 6.96 10.18 -48.15
C ASP A 243 5.83 9.11 -48.19
N GLY A 244 4.64 9.56 -48.61
CA GLY A 244 3.87 9.01 -49.73
C GLY A 244 3.35 7.56 -49.75
N SER A 245 2.04 7.46 -50.07
CA SER A 245 1.28 6.34 -50.71
C SER A 245 1.00 5.10 -49.85
N ASP A 246 -0.15 4.41 -49.91
CA ASP A 246 -1.43 4.54 -50.61
C ASP A 246 -2.43 3.60 -49.89
N ASP A 247 -3.72 3.92 -49.99
CA ASP A 247 -4.89 3.04 -49.98
C ASP A 247 -5.01 1.84 -49.00
N CYS A 248 -6.04 1.90 -48.14
CA CYS A 248 -7.28 1.13 -48.40
C CYS A 248 -8.40 1.38 -47.36
N CYS A 249 -9.57 1.73 -47.92
CA CYS A 249 -10.94 1.45 -47.46
C CYS A 249 -11.09 0.28 -46.47
N GLY A 250 -12.06 0.23 -45.56
CA GLY A 250 -13.24 1.05 -45.33
C GLY A 250 -14.15 0.34 -44.33
N CYS A 251 -14.73 1.09 -43.38
CA CYS A 251 -15.81 0.61 -42.54
C CYS A 251 -17.14 0.76 -43.29
N ARG A 252 -17.88 -0.34 -43.52
CA ARG A 252 -19.35 -0.30 -43.60
C ARG A 252 -19.96 -1.57 -43.02
N SER A 253 -20.73 -1.34 -41.97
CA SER A 253 -21.82 -2.14 -41.43
C SER A 253 -22.86 -2.47 -42.50
N LYS A 254 -23.46 -3.67 -42.42
CA LYS A 254 -24.83 -3.93 -42.84
C LYS A 254 -25.48 -4.97 -41.92
N GLU A 255 -26.61 -4.55 -41.37
CA GLU A 255 -27.69 -5.36 -40.78
C GLU A 255 -28.49 -6.07 -41.89
N GLN A 256 -29.16 -7.18 -41.49
CA GLN A 256 -30.49 -7.70 -41.90
C GLN A 256 -30.79 -7.87 -43.41
N GLU A 257 -31.51 -8.89 -43.90
CA GLU A 257 -32.77 -9.56 -43.49
C GLU A 257 -33.01 -10.74 -44.49
N GLU A 258 -33.87 -11.71 -44.13
CA GLU A 258 -34.92 -12.43 -44.94
C GLU A 258 -34.65 -12.81 -46.43
N ASP A 259 -35.10 -13.90 -47.06
CA ASP A 259 -36.19 -14.89 -46.88
C ASP A 259 -35.97 -16.07 -47.87
N ASP A 260 -36.69 -17.18 -47.64
CA ASP A 260 -37.28 -18.17 -48.56
C ASP A 260 -36.51 -18.75 -49.78
N ASP A 261 -36.28 -20.07 -49.73
CA ASP A 261 -36.78 -21.09 -50.69
C ASP A 261 -36.49 -22.53 -50.20
#